data_AF-A0A496RIW0-F1
#
_entry.id   AF-A0A496RIW0-F1
#
_cell.length_a   1.000
_cell.length_b   1.000
_cell.length_c   1.000
_cell.angle_alpha   90.00
_cell.angle_beta   90.00
_cell.angle_gamma   90.00
#
_symmetry.space_group_name_H-M   'P 1'
#
loop_
_entity.id
_entity.type
_entity.pdbx_description
1 polymer ?
#
loop_
_entity_poly.entity_id
_entity_poly.type
_entity_poly.pdbx_seq_one_letter_code
_entity_poly.pdbx_strand_id
1 'polypeptide(L)'
;MKFKFEELDRARKILGLDEEATLYEVRNNYYELSKKFHPDRCKGNKKECEEKFKEITQAYNLIMEYIACFRISFKEKDVERMSIDKVTYKHLKQFYDGWWENLDY
;
A
#
# COMPACT_ATOMS: atom_id res chain seq x y z
N MET A 1 -15.70 16.09 -3.15
CA MET A 1 -15.49 15.24 -1.96
C MET A 1 -14.29 15.77 -1.20
N LYS A 2 -14.28 15.75 0.14
CA LYS A 2 -13.13 16.14 0.96
C LYS A 2 -12.81 14.99 1.91
N PHE A 3 -11.54 14.60 1.99
CA PHE A 3 -11.07 13.64 2.99
C PHE A 3 -10.91 14.34 4.34
N LYS A 4 -11.23 13.63 5.42
CA LYS A 4 -10.94 14.08 6.79
C LYS A 4 -9.62 13.47 7.25
N PHE A 5 -8.79 14.26 7.92
CA PHE A 5 -7.50 13.82 8.40
C PHE A 5 -7.63 12.63 9.36
N GLU A 6 -8.60 12.67 10.27
CA GLU A 6 -8.80 11.64 11.29
C GLU A 6 -9.20 10.28 10.69
N GLU A 7 -9.94 10.30 9.58
CA GLU A 7 -10.32 9.08 8.86
C GLU A 7 -9.10 8.45 8.15
N LEU A 8 -8.26 9.27 7.53
CA LEU A 8 -7.02 8.83 6.89
C LEU A 8 -5.98 8.33 7.90
N ASP A 9 -5.80 9.05 9.02
CA ASP A 9 -4.86 8.64 10.06
C ASP A 9 -5.28 7.30 10.71
N ARG A 10 -6.58 7.10 10.92
CA ARG A 10 -7.10 5.81 11.38
C ARG A 10 -6.84 4.71 10.35
N ALA A 11 -7.13 4.94 9.07
CA ALA A 11 -6.90 3.95 8.03
C ALA A 11 -5.41 3.56 7.91
N ARG A 12 -4.52 4.56 7.95
CA ARG A 12 -3.06 4.38 7.98
C ARG A 12 -2.63 3.48 9.13
N LYS A 13 -3.13 3.74 10.34
CA LYS A 13 -2.86 2.94 11.54
C LYS A 13 -3.40 1.52 11.46
N ILE A 14 -4.60 1.32 10.88
CA ILE A 14 -5.17 -0.02 10.64
C ILE A 14 -4.26 -0.84 9.72
N LEU A 15 -3.70 -0.21 8.68
CA LEU A 15 -2.73 -0.85 7.78
C LEU A 15 -1.31 -0.90 8.35
N GLY A 16 -1.06 -0.40 9.55
CA GLY A 16 0.27 -0.38 10.16
C GLY A 16 1.29 0.42 9.34
N LEU A 17 0.87 1.52 8.73
CA LEU A 17 1.72 2.39 7.92
C LEU A 17 2.26 3.56 8.76
N ASP A 18 3.47 4.02 8.43
CA ASP A 18 4.04 5.26 8.97
C ASP A 18 3.37 6.50 8.37
N GLU A 19 3.70 7.69 8.91
CA GLU A 19 3.17 8.97 8.42
C GLU A 19 3.56 9.22 6.96
N GLU A 20 4.68 8.64 6.53
CA GLU A 20 5.12 8.56 5.15
C GLU A 20 5.16 7.09 4.73
N ALA A 21 4.47 6.75 3.65
CA ALA A 21 4.46 5.40 3.11
C ALA A 21 4.31 5.44 1.58
N THR A 22 5.04 4.54 0.93
CA THR A 22 4.95 4.30 -0.51
C THR A 22 3.72 3.47 -0.85
N LEU A 23 3.26 3.54 -2.11
CA LEU A 23 2.19 2.69 -2.61
C LEU A 23 2.51 1.20 -2.47
N TYR A 24 3.80 0.83 -2.55
CA TYR A 24 4.25 -0.53 -2.32
C TYR A 24 3.97 -0.97 -0.87
N GLU A 25 4.36 -0.18 0.13
CA GLU A 25 4.13 -0.49 1.54
C GLU A 25 2.64 -0.59 1.87
N VAL A 26 1.81 0.31 1.33
CA VAL A 26 0.34 0.26 1.45
C VAL A 26 -0.19 -1.09 0.98
N ARG A 27 0.22 -1.54 -0.22
CA ARG A 27 -0.22 -2.81 -0.81
C ARG A 27 0.32 -4.02 -0.06
N ASN A 28 1.59 -3.98 0.33
CA ASN A 28 2.25 -5.08 1.02
C ASN A 28 1.63 -5.32 2.39
N ASN A 29 1.41 -4.26 3.18
CA ASN A 29 0.77 -4.40 4.49
C ASN A 29 -0.67 -4.87 4.37
N TYR A 30 -1.42 -4.35 3.39
CA TYR A 30 -2.76 -4.85 3.10
C TYR A 30 -2.76 -6.35 2.76
N TYR A 31 -1.82 -6.81 1.93
CA TYR A 31 -1.67 -8.22 1.57
C TYR A 31 -1.38 -9.10 2.78
N GLU A 32 -0.41 -8.73 3.61
CA GLU A 32 -0.04 -9.50 4.81
C GLU A 32 -1.17 -9.54 5.84
N LEU A 33 -1.86 -8.41 6.06
CA LEU A 33 -3.03 -8.35 6.94
C LEU A 33 -4.19 -9.18 6.39
N SER A 34 -4.49 -9.08 5.10
CA SER A 34 -5.53 -9.88 4.44
C SER A 34 -5.26 -11.38 4.54
N LYS A 35 -4.00 -11.79 4.38
CA LYS A 35 -3.57 -13.19 4.54
C LYS A 35 -3.65 -13.66 5.98
N LYS A 36 -3.45 -12.78 6.96
CA LYS A 36 -3.57 -13.09 8.39
C LYS A 36 -5.02 -13.23 8.83
N PHE A 37 -5.90 -12.35 8.35
CA PHE A 37 -7.32 -12.29 8.72
C PHE A 37 -8.26 -12.85 7.64
N HIS A 38 -7.73 -13.67 6.72
CA HIS A 38 -8.57 -14.31 5.71
C HIS A 38 -9.60 -15.23 6.38
N PRO A 39 -10.89 -15.20 5.99
CA PRO A 39 -11.93 -16.01 6.62
C PRO A 39 -11.60 -17.50 6.66
N ASP A 40 -10.97 -18.03 5.61
CA ASP A 40 -10.54 -19.44 5.52
C ASP A 40 -9.49 -19.85 6.57
N ARG A 41 -8.72 -18.88 7.09
CA ARG A 41 -7.62 -19.13 8.04
C ARG A 41 -8.03 -18.97 9.50
N CYS A 42 -9.19 -18.37 9.76
CA CYS A 42 -9.65 -18.07 11.11
C CYS A 42 -10.44 -19.23 11.73
N LYS A 43 -9.72 -20.08 12.47
CA LYS A 43 -10.29 -21.18 13.26
C LYS A 43 -10.69 -20.66 14.65
N GLY A 44 -11.98 -20.68 14.96
CA GLY A 44 -12.52 -20.40 16.31
C GLY A 44 -13.09 -18.99 16.50
N ASN A 45 -12.47 -17.96 15.91
CA ASN A 45 -12.91 -16.56 16.09
C ASN A 45 -13.33 -15.91 14.77
N LYS A 46 -14.28 -16.53 14.08
CA LYS A 46 -14.72 -16.12 12.72
C LYS A 46 -15.25 -14.69 12.68
N LYS A 47 -16.06 -14.31 13.67
CA LYS A 47 -16.69 -12.99 13.72
C LYS A 47 -15.68 -11.86 13.85
N GLU A 48 -14.76 -11.95 14.81
CA GLU A 48 -13.72 -10.93 14.98
C GLU A 48 -12.79 -10.84 13.76
N CYS A 49 -12.50 -11.99 13.16
CA CYS A 49 -11.67 -12.05 11.96
C CYS A 49 -12.34 -11.39 10.74
N GLU A 50 -13.65 -11.63 10.56
CA GLU A 50 -14.45 -10.98 9.52
C GLU A 50 -14.55 -9.47 9.73
N GLU A 51 -14.80 -9.02 10.96
CA GLU A 51 -14.82 -7.59 11.32
C GLU A 51 -13.48 -6.92 11.01
N LYS A 52 -12.36 -7.53 11.43
CA LYS A 52 -11.01 -7.02 11.11
C LYS A 52 -10.73 -6.99 9.61
N PHE A 53 -11.08 -8.05 8.89
CA PHE A 53 -10.87 -8.11 7.45
C PHE A 53 -11.63 -6.99 6.73
N LYS A 54 -12.87 -6.72 7.15
CA LYS A 54 -13.67 -5.61 6.65
C LYS A 54 -13.02 -4.26 6.94
N GLU A 55 -12.54 -4.03 8.17
CA GLU A 55 -11.84 -2.80 8.54
C GLU A 55 -10.57 -2.59 7.71
N ILE A 56 -9.76 -3.63 7.53
CA ILE A 56 -8.54 -3.60 6.71
C ILE A 56 -8.87 -3.24 5.26
N THR A 57 -9.91 -3.85 4.70
CA THR A 57 -10.35 -3.60 3.31
C THR A 57 -10.85 -2.18 3.14
N GLN A 58 -11.65 -1.66 4.09
CA GLN A 58 -12.14 -0.29 4.07
C GLN A 58 -11.00 0.73 4.20
N ALA A 59 -10.04 0.49 5.10
CA ALA A 59 -8.87 1.32 5.27
C ALA A 59 -8.03 1.39 3.99
N TYR A 60 -7.77 0.24 3.36
CA TYR A 60 -7.05 0.17 2.09
C TYR A 60 -7.75 0.97 0.99
N ASN A 61 -9.07 0.78 0.81
CA ASN A 61 -9.83 1.49 -0.21
C ASN A 61 -9.77 3.02 -0.01
N LEU A 62 -9.95 3.49 1.23
CA LEU A 62 -9.88 4.93 1.53
C LEU A 62 -8.52 5.52 1.19
N ILE A 63 -7.42 4.83 1.55
CA ILE A 63 -6.07 5.29 1.22
C ILE A 63 -5.84 5.28 -0.28
N MET A 64 -6.32 4.26 -1.00
CA MET A 64 -6.21 4.21 -2.46
C MET A 64 -6.98 5.33 -3.15
N GLU A 65 -8.19 5.66 -2.68
CA GLU A 65 -8.97 6.81 -3.16
C GLU A 65 -8.24 8.14 -2.91
N TYR A 66 -7.63 8.29 -1.73
CA TYR A 66 -6.83 9.46 -1.39
C TYR A 66 -5.60 9.58 -2.30
N ILE A 67 -4.86 8.48 -2.52
CA ILE A 67 -3.69 8.45 -3.39
C ILE A 67 -4.07 8.79 -4.84
N ALA A 68 -5.21 8.30 -5.32
CA ALA A 68 -5.70 8.57 -6.67
C ALA A 68 -5.95 10.06 -6.95
N CYS A 69 -6.04 10.90 -5.91
CA CYS A 69 -6.21 12.35 -6.06
C CYS A 69 -4.89 13.10 -6.35
N PHE A 70 -3.72 12.47 -6.17
CA PHE A 70 -2.44 13.12 -6.46
C PHE A 70 -2.17 13.14 -7.97
N ARG A 71 -1.81 14.32 -8.49
CA ARG A 71 -1.29 14.44 -9.84
C ARG A 71 0.18 14.05 -9.85
N ILE A 72 0.52 13.06 -10.68
CA ILE A 72 1.90 12.64 -10.92
C ILE A 72 2.47 13.53 -12.03
N SER A 73 3.59 14.19 -11.75
CA SER A 73 4.31 14.99 -12.75
C SER A 73 5.28 14.11 -13.53
N PHE A 74 5.25 14.21 -14.84
CA PHE A 74 6.19 13.54 -15.75
C PHE A 74 7.16 14.54 -16.41
N LYS A 75 7.35 15.72 -15.80
CA LYS A 75 8.35 16.68 -16.28
C LYS A 75 9.73 16.19 -15.88
N GLU A 76 10.69 16.31 -16.79
CA GLU A 76 12.08 15.86 -16.62
C GLU A 76 12.67 16.24 -15.25
N LYS A 77 12.66 17.53 -14.91
CA LYS A 77 13.17 18.02 -13.62
C LYS A 77 12.50 17.43 -12.37
N ASP A 78 11.24 16.98 -12.47
CA ASP A 78 10.51 16.40 -11.35
C ASP A 78 10.85 14.90 -11.24
N VAL A 79 11.10 14.23 -12.37
CA VAL A 79 11.56 12.84 -12.43
C VAL A 79 13.00 12.72 -11.93
N GLU A 80 13.90 13.61 -12.34
CA GLU A 80 15.32 13.61 -11.90
C GLU A 80 15.50 13.78 -10.38
N ARG A 81 14.54 14.42 -9.72
CA ARG A 81 14.54 14.61 -8.26
C ARG A 81 14.10 13.37 -7.50
N MET A 82 13.50 12.39 -8.18
CA MET A 82 13.02 11.18 -7.54
C MET A 82 14.15 10.17 -7.42
N SER A 83 14.39 9.70 -6.20
CA SER A 83 15.28 8.59 -5.92
C SER A 83 14.48 7.39 -5.44
N ILE A 84 14.70 6.22 -6.05
CA ILE A 84 14.17 4.96 -5.55
C ILE A 84 15.11 4.47 -4.43
N ASP A 85 14.57 4.20 -3.25
CA ASP A 85 15.36 3.63 -2.16
C ASP A 85 15.79 2.18 -2.49
N LYS A 86 16.83 1.70 -1.80
CA LYS A 86 17.42 0.38 -2.08
C LYS A 86 16.43 -0.78 -1.89
N VAL A 87 15.49 -0.68 -0.94
CA VAL A 87 14.52 -1.74 -0.65
C VAL A 87 13.49 -1.80 -1.77
N THR A 88 12.96 -0.66 -2.18
CA THR A 88 12.02 -0.58 -3.30
C THR A 88 12.66 -1.04 -4.60
N TYR A 89 13.91 -0.62 -4.88
CA TYR A 89 14.64 -1.07 -6.08
C TYR A 89 14.78 -2.59 -6.13
N LYS A 90 15.18 -3.23 -5.01
CA LYS A 90 15.35 -4.69 -4.96
C LYS A 90 14.04 -5.44 -5.25
N HIS A 91 12.92 -4.98 -4.71
CA HIS A 91 11.61 -5.59 -4.97
C HIS A 91 11.15 -5.41 -6.41
N LEU A 92 11.30 -4.20 -6.97
CA LEU A 92 10.98 -3.94 -8.38
C LEU A 92 11.86 -4.78 -9.29
N LYS A 93 13.16 -4.88 -8.99
CA LYS A 93 14.10 -5.74 -9.72
C LYS A 93 13.65 -7.19 -9.72
N GLN A 94 13.30 -7.76 -8.56
CA GLN A 94 12.80 -9.14 -8.48
C GLN A 94 11.49 -9.37 -9.26
N PHE A 95 10.62 -8.37 -9.38
CA PHE A 95 9.35 -8.48 -10.07
C PHE A 95 9.46 -8.29 -11.59
N TYR A 96 10.34 -7.39 -12.04
CA TYR A 96 10.49 -7.00 -13.44
C TYR A 96 11.70 -7.62 -14.15
N ASP A 97 12.65 -8.21 -13.43
CA ASP A 97 13.77 -8.96 -14.02
C ASP A 97 13.21 -10.07 -14.94
N GLY A 98 13.42 -9.89 -16.25
CA GLY A 98 12.94 -10.79 -17.30
C GLY A 98 11.63 -10.38 -18.01
N TRP A 99 11.03 -9.22 -17.69
CA TRP A 99 9.80 -8.73 -18.36
C TRP A 99 9.97 -7.44 -19.18
N TRP A 100 10.94 -6.58 -18.90
CA TRP A 100 11.42 -5.48 -19.77
C TRP A 100 12.96 -5.34 -19.57
N GLU A 101 13.67 -4.61 -20.46
CA GLU A 101 15.14 -4.45 -20.44
C GLU A 101 15.71 -4.23 -19.03
N ASN A 102 16.85 -4.88 -18.75
CA ASN A 102 17.51 -4.95 -17.44
C ASN A 102 17.49 -3.59 -16.71
N LEU A 103 17.03 -3.59 -15.45
CA LEU A 103 16.97 -2.42 -14.56
C LEU A 103 18.35 -1.89 -14.09
N ASP A 104 19.41 -2.30 -14.78
CA ASP A 104 20.78 -1.87 -14.55
C ASP A 104 21.06 -0.70 -15.51
N TYR A 105 20.69 0.52 -15.10
CA TYR A 105 21.19 1.78 -15.66
C TYR A 105 22.30 2.34 -14.78
#